data_AF-A0A0G4NGH1-F1
#
_entry.id   AF-A0A0G4NGH1-F1
#
_cell.length_a   1.000
_cell.length_b   1.000
_cell.length_c   1.000
_cell.angle_alpha   90.00
_cell.angle_beta   90.00
_cell.angle_gamma   90.00
#
_symmetry.space_group_name_H-M   'P 1'
#
loop_
_entity.id
_entity.type
_entity.pdbx_description
1 polymer ?
#
loop_
_entity_poly.entity_id
_entity_poly.type
_entity_poly.pdbx_seq_one_letter_code
_entity_poly.pdbx_strand_id
1 'polypeptide(L)'
;MSIPASLAISKLRYPEVEETLTAGKVVVPDDEEHAASNAIHAFANGAWLGIKIAGSIMASLLCILAFVGLVDGLLTWWGRFLNINSPPLTLNLIAGYMFYPIAFLLGVPRNSDLLNVSRLIAEKVIINEYSAFLLLKNEAPYNEMSPRSILISTYALCGFGNIGSLGIQIGILSQLAPSRAGDVARLAVSALVCGVISTLTSAAVAGLVITQWE
;
A
#
# COMPACT_ATOMS: atom_id res chain seq x y z
N MET A 1 5.46 -10.13 -8.38
CA MET A 1 4.44 -11.21 -8.30
C MET A 1 3.04 -10.70 -7.96
N SER A 2 2.81 -9.37 -8.01
CA SER A 2 1.57 -8.77 -7.49
C SER A 2 0.33 -9.02 -8.34
N ILE A 3 0.45 -9.20 -9.66
CA ILE A 3 -0.68 -9.50 -10.56
C ILE A 3 -1.36 -10.84 -10.22
N PRO A 4 -0.65 -11.99 -10.24
CA PRO A 4 -1.29 -13.26 -9.90
C PRO A 4 -1.76 -13.30 -8.44
N ALA A 5 -1.02 -12.67 -7.51
CA ALA A 5 -1.40 -12.61 -6.11
C ALA A 5 -2.67 -11.76 -5.89
N SER A 6 -2.80 -10.61 -6.56
CA SER A 6 -4.01 -9.77 -6.44
C SER A 6 -5.24 -10.44 -7.02
N LEU A 7 -5.10 -11.14 -8.16
CA LEU A 7 -6.19 -11.94 -8.74
C LEU A 7 -6.61 -13.08 -7.81
N ALA A 8 -5.66 -13.86 -7.28
CA ALA A 8 -5.96 -14.95 -6.37
C ALA A 8 -6.69 -14.45 -5.11
N ILE A 9 -6.17 -13.42 -4.45
CA ILE A 9 -6.74 -12.91 -3.18
C ILE A 9 -8.07 -12.19 -3.42
N SER A 10 -8.19 -11.39 -4.49
CA SER A 10 -9.46 -10.73 -4.81
C SER A 10 -10.55 -11.73 -5.11
N LYS A 11 -10.26 -12.82 -5.85
CA LYS A 11 -11.25 -13.87 -6.15
C LYS A 11 -11.53 -14.79 -4.97
N LEU A 12 -10.59 -14.96 -4.04
CA LEU A 12 -10.87 -15.61 -2.74
C LEU A 12 -11.81 -14.77 -1.87
N ARG A 13 -11.63 -13.44 -1.86
CA ARG A 13 -12.45 -12.51 -1.06
C ARG A 13 -13.80 -12.22 -1.70
N TYR A 14 -13.85 -12.07 -3.02
CA TYR A 14 -15.01 -11.68 -3.81
C TYR A 14 -15.07 -12.54 -5.08
N PRO A 15 -15.53 -13.80 -4.96
CA PRO A 15 -15.64 -14.70 -6.09
C PRO A 15 -16.66 -14.17 -7.11
N GLU A 16 -16.42 -14.47 -8.38
CA GLU A 16 -17.36 -14.12 -9.45
C GLU A 16 -18.57 -15.05 -9.38
N VAL A 17 -19.76 -14.48 -9.29
CA VAL A 17 -21.03 -15.24 -9.27
C VAL A 17 -21.92 -14.94 -10.48
N GLU A 18 -21.63 -13.86 -11.20
CA GLU A 18 -22.36 -13.43 -12.39
C GLU A 18 -21.66 -13.93 -13.65
N GLU A 19 -22.40 -13.98 -14.77
CA GLU A 19 -21.81 -14.28 -16.07
C GLU A 19 -21.07 -13.05 -16.59
N THR A 20 -19.78 -13.20 -16.90
CA THR A 20 -18.97 -12.07 -17.36
C THR A 20 -19.31 -11.71 -18.80
N LEU A 21 -19.49 -10.43 -19.07
CA LEU A 21 -19.78 -9.91 -20.42
C LEU A 21 -18.68 -10.27 -21.45
N THR A 22 -17.46 -10.57 -20.98
CA THR A 22 -16.30 -10.91 -21.79
C THR A 22 -15.93 -12.39 -21.76
N ALA A 23 -16.79 -13.27 -21.25
CA ALA A 23 -16.56 -14.71 -21.23
C ALA A 23 -16.34 -15.25 -22.66
N GLY A 24 -15.10 -15.63 -22.97
CA GLY A 24 -14.73 -16.18 -24.28
C GLY A 24 -14.74 -15.19 -25.44
N LYS A 25 -15.03 -13.90 -25.21
CA LYS A 25 -15.02 -12.83 -26.22
C LYS A 25 -14.43 -11.56 -25.63
N VAL A 26 -13.36 -11.06 -26.24
CA VAL A 26 -12.79 -9.75 -25.89
C VAL A 26 -13.45 -8.71 -26.78
N VAL A 27 -14.46 -8.02 -26.25
CA VAL A 27 -15.05 -6.84 -26.90
C VAL A 27 -14.41 -5.62 -26.26
N VAL A 28 -13.43 -5.01 -26.93
CA VAL A 28 -12.88 -3.71 -26.54
C VAL A 28 -13.76 -2.66 -27.20
N PRO A 29 -14.43 -1.77 -26.46
CA PRO A 29 -15.13 -0.63 -27.05
C PRO A 29 -14.13 0.23 -27.82
N ASP A 30 -14.50 0.71 -29.00
CA ASP A 30 -13.67 1.65 -29.75
C ASP A 30 -13.60 2.97 -28.98
N ASP A 31 -12.45 3.24 -28.36
CA ASP A 31 -12.14 4.50 -27.67
C ASP A 31 -11.42 5.44 -28.64
N GLU A 32 -12.17 5.98 -29.61
CA GLU A 32 -11.64 6.94 -30.60
C GLU A 32 -11.37 8.32 -29.97
N GLU A 33 -11.98 8.63 -28.82
CA GLU A 33 -11.95 9.98 -28.21
C GLU A 33 -10.61 10.28 -27.50
N HIS A 34 -9.84 9.24 -27.15
CA HIS A 34 -8.57 9.37 -26.44
C HIS A 34 -7.35 8.80 -27.20
N ALA A 35 -7.53 8.40 -28.45
CA ALA A 35 -6.44 7.86 -29.27
C ALA A 35 -5.39 8.95 -29.59
N ALA A 36 -4.13 8.70 -29.24
CA ALA A 36 -3.04 9.61 -29.57
C ALA A 36 -2.75 9.57 -31.08
N SER A 37 -2.91 10.70 -31.76
CA SER A 37 -2.69 10.84 -33.20
C SER A 37 -1.25 10.56 -33.68
N ASN A 38 -0.23 10.73 -32.82
CA ASN A 38 1.17 10.42 -33.13
C ASN A 38 2.01 10.28 -31.83
N ALA A 39 3.26 9.83 -31.97
CA ALA A 39 4.16 9.60 -30.84
C ALA A 39 4.43 10.86 -29.99
N ILE A 40 4.51 12.04 -30.61
CA ILE A 40 4.73 13.31 -29.89
C ILE A 40 3.48 13.68 -29.09
N HIS A 41 2.29 13.50 -29.68
CA HIS A 41 1.02 13.73 -28.99
C HIS A 41 0.85 12.77 -27.80
N ALA A 42 1.21 11.49 -27.96
CA ALA A 42 1.21 10.51 -26.87
C ALA A 42 2.18 10.92 -25.74
N PHE A 43 3.39 11.38 -26.09
CA PHE A 43 4.37 11.87 -25.13
C PHE A 43 3.86 13.08 -24.34
N ALA A 44 3.29 14.08 -25.02
CA ALA A 44 2.73 15.28 -24.39
C ALA A 44 1.55 14.94 -23.46
N ASN A 45 0.65 14.05 -23.89
CA ASN A 45 -0.48 13.60 -23.07
C ASN A 45 0.00 12.82 -21.84
N GLY A 46 1.00 11.96 -21.99
CA GLY A 46 1.65 11.25 -20.89
C GLY A 46 2.30 12.21 -19.87
N ALA A 47 3.00 13.25 -20.35
CA ALA A 47 3.58 14.27 -19.49
C ALA A 47 2.51 15.04 -18.70
N TRP A 48 1.41 15.43 -19.35
CA TRP A 48 0.30 16.13 -18.69
C TRP A 48 -0.42 15.25 -17.66
N LEU A 49 -0.65 13.97 -17.98
CA LEU A 49 -1.16 12.99 -17.03
C LEU A 49 -0.22 12.84 -15.84
N GLY A 50 1.09 12.79 -16.09
CA GLY A 50 2.12 12.74 -15.04
C GLY A 50 2.04 13.93 -14.07
N ILE A 51 1.88 15.15 -14.56
CA ILE A 51 1.71 16.35 -13.71
C ILE A 51 0.46 16.23 -12.83
N LYS A 52 -0.67 15.78 -13.39
CA LYS A 52 -1.91 15.58 -12.63
C LYS A 52 -1.72 14.55 -11.52
N ILE A 53 -1.15 13.39 -11.84
CA ILE A 53 -0.90 12.31 -10.87
C ILE A 53 0.06 12.79 -9.77
N ALA A 54 1.15 13.47 -10.13
CA ALA A 54 2.11 14.02 -9.16
C ALA A 54 1.45 15.04 -8.23
N GLY A 55 0.62 15.94 -8.77
CA GLY A 55 -0.15 16.90 -7.97
C GLY A 55 -1.10 16.21 -6.99
N SER A 56 -1.82 15.17 -7.43
CA SER A 56 -2.70 14.38 -6.56
C SER A 56 -1.95 13.67 -5.45
N ILE A 57 -0.77 13.09 -5.75
CA ILE A 57 0.08 12.44 -4.74
C ILE A 57 0.53 13.47 -3.70
N MET A 58 1.11 14.61 -4.12
CA MET A 58 1.59 15.63 -3.19
C MET A 58 0.48 16.14 -2.26
N ALA A 59 -0.70 16.43 -2.80
CA ALA A 59 -1.84 16.90 -2.02
C ALA A 59 -2.33 15.83 -1.01
N SER A 60 -2.43 14.57 -1.46
CA SER A 60 -2.83 13.44 -0.61
C SER A 60 -1.83 13.20 0.53
N LEU A 61 -0.53 13.22 0.22
CA LEU A 61 0.54 13.07 1.21
C LEU A 61 0.48 14.15 2.28
N LEU A 62 0.35 15.42 1.87
CA LEU A 62 0.25 16.54 2.81
C LEU A 62 -0.94 16.37 3.76
N CYS A 63 -2.10 15.99 3.22
CA CYS A 63 -3.31 15.78 4.00
C CYS A 63 -3.16 14.63 5.02
N ILE A 64 -2.62 13.49 4.59
CA ILE A 64 -2.44 12.31 5.46
C ILE A 64 -1.39 12.58 6.53
N LEU A 65 -0.26 13.19 6.20
CA LEU A 65 0.77 13.53 7.17
C LEU A 65 0.23 14.51 8.23
N ALA A 66 -0.55 15.51 7.82
CA ALA A 66 -1.18 16.44 8.75
C ALA A 66 -2.20 15.74 9.67
N PHE A 67 -3.01 14.83 9.11
CA PHE A 67 -4.00 14.07 9.88
C PHE A 67 -3.34 13.10 10.86
N VAL A 68 -2.34 12.33 10.41
CA VAL A 68 -1.57 11.42 11.26
C VAL A 68 -0.86 12.21 12.38
N GLY A 69 -0.25 13.35 12.05
CA GLY A 69 0.38 14.22 13.06
C GLY A 69 -0.60 14.75 14.11
N LEU A 70 -1.84 15.09 13.71
CA LEU A 70 -2.90 15.47 14.64
C LEU A 70 -3.26 14.31 15.58
N VAL A 71 -3.49 13.12 15.03
CA VAL A 71 -3.86 11.94 15.82
C VAL A 71 -2.72 11.53 16.75
N ASP A 72 -1.48 11.50 16.27
CA ASP A 72 -0.29 11.20 17.07
C ASP A 72 -0.08 12.22 18.19
N GLY A 73 -0.37 13.50 17.93
CA GLY A 73 -0.36 14.54 18.96
C GLY A 73 -1.38 14.28 20.07
N LEU A 74 -2.61 13.92 19.71
CA LEU A 74 -3.67 13.56 20.66
C LEU A 74 -3.35 12.27 21.43
N LEU A 75 -2.86 11.24 20.73
CA LEU A 75 -2.45 9.96 21.33
C LEU A 75 -1.27 10.16 22.29
N THR A 76 -0.29 10.98 21.92
CA THR A 76 0.85 11.29 22.79
C THR A 76 0.39 12.04 24.03
N TRP A 77 -0.50 13.02 23.88
CA TRP A 77 -1.08 13.75 25.01
C TRP A 77 -1.83 12.81 25.97
N TRP A 78 -2.67 11.92 25.43
CA TRP A 78 -3.40 10.94 26.23
C TRP A 78 -2.48 9.86 26.84
N GLY A 79 -1.48 9.39 26.10
CA GLY A 79 -0.50 8.41 26.55
C GLY A 79 0.34 8.91 27.73
N ARG A 80 0.69 10.22 27.73
CA ARG A 80 1.36 10.86 28.87
C ARG A 80 0.53 10.80 30.15
N PHE A 81 -0.80 10.94 30.06
CA PHE A 81 -1.69 10.78 31.21
C PHE A 81 -1.66 9.34 31.78
N LEU A 82 -1.42 8.35 30.92
CA LEU A 82 -1.27 6.94 31.29
C LEU A 82 0.17 6.53 31.65
N ASN A 83 1.09 7.48 31.82
CA ASN A 83 2.53 7.25 32.05
C ASN A 83 3.27 6.49 30.92
N ILE A 84 2.75 6.51 29.69
CA ILE A 84 3.43 5.96 28.51
C ILE A 84 4.25 7.07 27.86
N ASN A 85 5.51 7.19 28.28
CA ASN A 85 6.37 8.31 27.88
C ASN A 85 7.49 7.92 26.88
N SER A 86 7.98 6.68 26.95
CA SER A 86 9.14 6.23 26.14
C SER A 86 8.98 4.77 25.68
N PRO A 87 8.61 4.49 24.41
CA PRO A 87 8.28 5.44 23.34
C PRO A 87 6.91 6.12 23.53
N PRO A 88 6.69 7.30 22.92
CA PRO A 88 5.38 7.96 22.95
C PRO A 88 4.32 7.12 22.22
N LEU A 89 3.07 7.24 22.66
CA LEU A 89 1.95 6.56 22.03
C LEU A 89 1.62 7.23 20.67
N THR A 90 1.88 6.52 19.58
CA THR A 90 1.58 6.94 18.21
C THR A 90 0.80 5.87 17.46
N LEU A 91 0.15 6.25 16.35
CA LEU A 91 -0.50 5.33 15.43
C LEU A 91 0.50 4.29 14.91
N ASN A 92 1.72 4.71 14.56
CA ASN A 92 2.76 3.79 14.11
C ASN A 92 3.14 2.78 15.21
N LEU A 93 3.22 3.20 16.49
CA LEU A 93 3.48 2.28 17.60
C LEU A 93 2.37 1.23 17.73
N ILE A 94 1.11 1.68 17.76
CA ILE A 94 -0.06 0.80 17.91
C ILE A 94 -0.15 -0.18 16.73
N ALA A 95 -0.10 0.33 15.51
CA ALA A 95 -0.17 -0.49 14.30
C ALA A 95 1.07 -1.38 14.16
N GLY A 96 2.25 -0.93 14.57
CA GLY A 96 3.47 -1.74 14.58
C GLY A 96 3.32 -2.99 15.45
N TYR A 97 2.67 -2.89 16.61
CA TYR A 97 2.34 -4.07 17.42
C TYR A 97 1.22 -4.92 16.79
N MET A 98 0.25 -4.31 16.12
CA MET A 98 -0.80 -5.05 15.40
C MET A 98 -0.25 -5.86 14.22
N PHE A 99 0.74 -5.33 13.50
CA PHE A 99 1.44 -5.99 12.39
C PHE A 99 2.59 -6.90 12.85
N TYR A 100 2.91 -6.94 14.14
CA TYR A 100 3.99 -7.79 14.67
C TYR A 100 3.79 -9.28 14.36
N PRO A 101 2.59 -9.87 14.56
CA PRO A 101 2.35 -11.27 14.19
C PRO A 101 2.50 -11.50 12.68
N ILE A 102 2.15 -10.50 11.87
CA ILE A 102 2.29 -10.58 10.42
C ILE A 102 3.78 -10.61 10.03
N ALA A 103 4.61 -9.73 10.59
CA ALA A 103 6.06 -9.76 10.37
C ALA A 103 6.68 -11.12 10.76
N PHE A 104 6.19 -11.72 11.84
CA PHE A 104 6.59 -13.07 12.24
C PHE A 104 6.21 -14.12 11.19
N LEU A 105 4.98 -14.08 10.68
CA LEU A 105 4.50 -15.02 9.65
C LEU A 105 5.23 -14.87 8.30
N LEU A 106 5.78 -13.70 8.01
CA LEU A 106 6.63 -13.47 6.82
C LEU A 106 8.02 -14.12 6.94
N GLY A 107 8.39 -14.62 8.12
CA GLY A 107 9.69 -15.26 8.36
C GLY A 107 10.83 -14.27 8.59
N VAL A 108 10.53 -13.11 9.18
CA VAL A 108 11.54 -12.17 9.69
C VAL A 108 12.30 -12.79 10.87
N PRO A 109 13.64 -12.62 10.98
CA PRO A 109 14.43 -13.08 12.12
C PRO A 109 13.88 -12.62 13.47
N ARG A 110 13.95 -13.50 14.49
CA ARG A 110 13.37 -13.27 15.82
C ARG A 110 14.19 -12.34 16.73
N ASN A 111 14.81 -11.32 16.15
CA ASN A 111 15.57 -10.29 16.84
C ASN A 111 14.77 -8.96 16.84
N SER A 112 15.46 -7.84 17.01
CA SER A 112 14.88 -6.49 16.90
C SER A 112 14.20 -6.21 15.56
N ASP A 113 14.53 -6.95 14.50
CA ASP A 113 14.00 -6.72 13.15
C ASP A 113 12.50 -6.98 13.08
N LEU A 114 11.92 -7.87 13.90
CA LEU A 114 10.48 -8.14 13.89
C LEU A 114 9.65 -6.87 14.09
N LEU A 115 10.00 -6.08 15.10
CA LEU A 115 9.30 -4.84 15.40
C LEU A 115 9.62 -3.76 14.36
N ASN A 116 10.85 -3.73 13.82
CA ASN A 116 11.23 -2.78 12.79
C ASN A 116 10.46 -3.03 11.49
N VAL A 117 10.38 -4.29 11.04
CA VAL A 117 9.61 -4.68 9.84
C VAL A 117 8.12 -4.42 10.03
N SER A 118 7.57 -4.73 11.21
CA SER A 118 6.15 -4.48 11.47
C SER A 118 5.80 -2.98 11.47
N ARG A 119 6.71 -2.13 11.98
CA ARG A 119 6.59 -0.66 11.90
C ARG A 119 6.69 -0.14 10.47
N LEU A 120 7.53 -0.72 9.62
CA LEU A 120 7.59 -0.36 8.20
C LEU A 120 6.29 -0.73 7.46
N ILE A 121 5.71 -1.90 7.76
CA ILE A 121 4.40 -2.30 7.21
C ILE A 121 3.31 -1.33 7.69
N ALA A 122 3.33 -0.96 8.98
CA ALA A 122 2.42 0.02 9.55
C ALA A 122 2.55 1.40 8.88
N GLU A 123 3.78 1.88 8.72
CA GLU A 123 4.11 3.14 8.04
C GLU A 123 3.55 3.17 6.62
N LYS A 124 3.74 2.07 5.87
CA LYS A 124 3.16 1.93 4.54
C LYS A 124 1.64 2.07 4.58
N VAL A 125 0.96 1.33 5.45
CA VAL A 125 -0.51 1.27 5.44
C VAL A 125 -1.12 2.60 5.86
N ILE A 126 -0.55 3.26 6.87
CA ILE A 126 -1.08 4.50 7.44
C ILE A 126 -0.69 5.72 6.59
N ILE A 127 0.59 5.85 6.27
CA ILE A 127 1.15 7.02 5.58
C ILE A 127 1.26 6.74 4.08
N ASN A 128 2.23 5.91 3.65
CA ASN A 128 2.42 5.41 2.28
C ASN A 128 3.73 4.62 2.16
N GLU A 129 3.86 3.88 1.06
CA GLU A 129 5.07 3.12 0.74
C GLU A 129 6.31 3.97 0.50
N TYR A 130 6.19 5.19 -0.05
CA TYR A 130 7.34 6.05 -0.30
C TYR A 130 8.05 6.50 1.00
N SER A 131 7.30 6.92 2.02
CA SER A 131 7.79 7.21 3.37
C SER A 131 8.48 5.99 3.98
N ALA A 132 7.83 4.83 3.90
CA ALA A 132 8.38 3.59 4.43
C ALA A 132 9.69 3.17 3.72
N PHE A 133 9.81 3.39 2.40
CA PHE A 133 11.07 3.16 1.68
C PHE A 133 12.17 4.14 2.07
N LEU A 134 11.83 5.40 2.37
CA LEU A 134 12.80 6.37 2.87
C LEU A 134 13.35 5.96 4.25
N LEU A 135 12.48 5.49 5.15
CA LEU A 135 12.90 4.93 6.45
C LEU A 135 13.82 3.72 6.24
N LEU A 136 13.38 2.74 5.44
CA LEU A 136 14.15 1.53 5.17
C LEU A 136 15.55 1.83 4.60
N LYS A 137 15.67 2.85 3.76
CA LYS A 137 16.93 3.19 3.09
C LYS A 137 17.87 4.04 3.95
N ASN A 138 17.33 5.02 4.66
CA ASN A 138 18.12 6.14 5.18
C ASN A 138 18.16 6.23 6.72
N GLU A 139 17.32 5.48 7.44
CA GLU A 139 17.14 5.69 8.89
C GLU A 139 17.41 4.43 9.70
N ALA A 140 18.28 4.55 10.71
CA ALA A 140 18.49 3.50 11.70
C ALA A 140 17.29 3.42 12.67
N PRO A 141 16.87 2.21 13.09
CA PRO A 141 17.53 0.92 12.89
C PRO A 141 17.10 0.18 11.60
N TYR A 142 16.30 0.79 10.72
CA TYR A 142 15.70 0.09 9.57
C TYR A 142 16.71 -0.24 8.47
N ASN A 143 17.64 0.67 8.19
CA ASN A 143 18.71 0.47 7.20
C ASN A 143 19.84 -0.46 7.67
N GLU A 144 19.87 -0.80 8.96
CA GLU A 144 20.87 -1.68 9.60
C GLU A 144 20.30 -3.08 9.94
N MET A 145 19.06 -3.37 9.53
CA MET A 145 18.47 -4.69 9.71
C MET A 145 19.24 -5.76 8.92
N SER A 146 19.04 -7.03 9.27
CA SER A 146 19.66 -8.13 8.54
C SER A 146 19.27 -8.13 7.05
N PRO A 147 20.13 -8.65 6.14
CA PRO A 147 19.83 -8.72 4.71
C PRO A 147 18.48 -9.39 4.40
N ARG A 148 18.12 -10.40 5.20
CA ARG A 148 16.82 -11.08 5.14
C ARG A 148 15.65 -10.16 5.45
N SER A 149 15.74 -9.39 6.52
CA SER A 149 14.71 -8.42 6.91
C SER A 149 14.57 -7.31 5.87
N ILE A 150 15.68 -6.79 5.34
CA ILE A 150 15.66 -5.77 4.28
C ILE A 150 14.96 -6.31 3.02
N LEU A 151 15.26 -7.56 2.62
CA LEU A 151 14.57 -8.18 1.49
C LEU A 151 13.06 -8.31 1.74
N ILE A 152 12.66 -8.89 2.88
CA ILE A 152 11.24 -9.07 3.23
C ILE A 152 10.53 -7.72 3.25
N SER A 153 11.12 -6.71 3.89
CA SER A 153 10.60 -5.33 3.90
C SER A 153 10.46 -4.79 2.50
N THR A 154 11.45 -4.94 1.63
CA THR A 154 11.41 -4.42 0.25
C THR A 154 10.19 -4.95 -0.50
N TYR A 155 9.93 -6.25 -0.41
CA TYR A 155 8.75 -6.86 -1.05
C TYR A 155 7.44 -6.50 -0.34
N ALA A 156 7.44 -6.42 0.99
CA ALA A 156 6.26 -6.06 1.77
C ALA A 156 5.84 -4.60 1.50
N LEU A 157 6.79 -3.71 1.25
CA LEU A 157 6.57 -2.31 0.93
C LEU A 157 6.18 -2.07 -0.53
N CYS A 158 6.51 -2.98 -1.45
CA CYS A 158 6.27 -2.84 -2.89
C CYS A 158 4.78 -2.96 -3.27
N GLY A 159 4.00 -1.92 -2.98
CA GLY A 159 2.67 -1.71 -3.55
C GLY A 159 1.85 -0.64 -2.82
N PHE A 160 0.89 -0.05 -3.53
CA PHE A 160 0.04 1.08 -3.11
C PHE A 160 -1.09 0.70 -2.14
N GLY A 161 -0.83 -0.23 -1.23
CA GLY A 161 -1.76 -0.67 -0.20
C GLY A 161 -1.74 0.25 1.01
N ASN A 162 -2.25 1.48 0.85
CA ASN A 162 -2.32 2.49 1.91
C ASN A 162 -3.63 3.29 1.86
N ILE A 163 -3.97 3.98 2.95
CA ILE A 163 -5.25 4.72 3.08
C ILE A 163 -5.36 5.86 2.03
N GLY A 164 -4.26 6.53 1.70
CA GLY A 164 -4.26 7.60 0.71
C GLY A 164 -4.53 7.14 -0.70
N SER A 165 -3.81 6.10 -1.14
CA SER A 165 -4.01 5.45 -2.42
C SER A 165 -5.41 4.85 -2.55
N LEU A 166 -6.05 4.45 -1.44
CA LEU A 166 -7.44 4.03 -1.45
C LEU A 166 -8.38 5.19 -1.82
N GLY A 167 -8.21 6.36 -1.19
CA GLY A 167 -8.99 7.56 -1.51
C GLY A 167 -8.84 7.99 -2.96
N ILE A 168 -7.60 7.96 -3.48
CA ILE A 168 -7.30 8.25 -4.89
C ILE A 168 -8.02 7.24 -5.82
N GLN A 169 -7.97 5.95 -5.51
CA GLN A 169 -8.62 4.92 -6.33
C GLN A 169 -10.14 5.05 -6.33
N ILE A 170 -10.77 5.35 -5.19
CA ILE A 170 -12.21 5.64 -5.14
C ILE A 170 -12.53 6.82 -6.07
N GLY A 171 -11.75 7.90 -6.01
CA GLY A 171 -11.94 9.09 -6.85
C GLY A 171 -11.83 8.79 -8.34
N ILE A 172 -10.78 8.06 -8.75
CA ILE A 172 -10.54 7.72 -10.16
C ILE A 172 -11.63 6.77 -10.68
N LEU A 173 -11.90 5.66 -9.98
CA LEU A 173 -12.88 4.68 -10.43
C LEU A 173 -14.31 5.24 -10.46
N SER A 174 -14.64 6.15 -9.54
CA SER A 174 -15.93 6.84 -9.55
C SER A 174 -16.07 7.83 -10.71
N GLN A 175 -14.97 8.40 -11.21
CA GLN A 175 -15.00 9.24 -12.41
C GLN A 175 -15.11 8.41 -13.69
N LEU A 176 -14.45 7.24 -13.74
CA LEU A 176 -14.51 6.33 -14.87
C LEU A 176 -15.88 5.64 -15.00
N ALA A 177 -16.53 5.33 -13.87
CA ALA A 177 -17.86 4.72 -13.85
C ALA A 177 -18.76 5.38 -12.78
N PRO A 178 -19.32 6.58 -13.05
CA PRO A 178 -20.11 7.33 -12.07
C PRO A 178 -21.31 6.57 -11.53
N SER A 179 -21.96 5.75 -12.37
CA SER A 179 -23.08 4.89 -11.96
C SER A 179 -22.70 3.78 -10.97
N ARG A 180 -21.41 3.46 -10.84
CA ARG A 180 -20.88 2.41 -9.95
C ARG A 180 -20.06 2.96 -8.78
N ALA A 181 -20.02 4.28 -8.59
CA ALA A 181 -19.26 4.92 -7.52
C ALA A 181 -19.61 4.38 -6.12
N GLY A 182 -20.90 4.07 -5.89
CA GLY A 182 -21.36 3.48 -4.64
C GLY A 182 -20.78 2.08 -4.36
N ASP A 183 -20.63 1.26 -5.40
CA ASP A 183 -20.05 -0.09 -5.27
C ASP A 183 -18.55 -0.01 -4.95
N VAL A 184 -17.84 0.89 -5.64
CA VAL A 184 -16.41 1.15 -5.41
C VAL A 184 -16.16 1.57 -3.96
N ALA A 185 -16.94 2.53 -3.45
CA ALA A 185 -16.80 3.00 -2.08
C ALA A 185 -17.07 1.88 -1.04
N ARG A 186 -18.07 1.03 -1.28
CA ARG A 186 -18.41 -0.10 -0.39
C ARG A 186 -17.30 -1.15 -0.33
N LEU A 187 -16.62 -1.41 -1.44
CA LEU A 187 -15.56 -2.41 -1.52
C LEU A 187 -14.17 -1.89 -1.11
N ALA A 188 -14.01 -0.57 -1.01
CA ALA A 188 -12.72 0.09 -0.82
C ALA A 188 -11.87 -0.50 0.31
N VAL A 189 -12.39 -0.56 1.54
CA VAL A 189 -11.63 -1.09 2.69
C VAL A 189 -11.27 -2.56 2.49
N SER A 190 -12.19 -3.35 1.93
CA SER A 190 -11.94 -4.76 1.61
C SER A 190 -10.85 -4.90 0.54
N ALA A 191 -10.84 -4.02 -0.47
CA ALA A 191 -9.84 -4.00 -1.53
C ALA A 191 -8.46 -3.61 -0.98
N LEU A 192 -8.39 -2.65 -0.05
CA LEU A 192 -7.15 -2.28 0.64
C LEU A 192 -6.54 -3.48 1.37
N VAL A 193 -7.34 -4.21 2.16
CA VAL A 193 -6.87 -5.41 2.87
C VAL A 193 -6.37 -6.46 1.88
N CYS A 194 -7.10 -6.71 0.78
CA CYS A 194 -6.66 -7.63 -0.26
C CYS A 194 -5.33 -7.21 -0.91
N GLY A 195 -5.17 -5.91 -1.19
CA GLY A 195 -3.95 -5.34 -1.74
C GLY A 195 -2.75 -5.50 -0.81
N VAL A 196 -2.94 -5.23 0.49
CA VAL A 196 -1.90 -5.43 1.51
C VAL A 196 -1.51 -6.91 1.56
N ILE A 197 -2.47 -7.84 1.69
CA ILE A 197 -2.21 -9.29 1.73
C ILE A 197 -1.48 -9.75 0.45
N SER A 198 -1.81 -9.19 -0.72
CA SER A 198 -1.12 -9.51 -1.98
C SER A 198 0.36 -9.14 -1.94
N THR A 199 0.68 -7.95 -1.44
CA THR A 199 2.08 -7.54 -1.26
C THR A 199 2.81 -8.37 -0.21
N LEU A 200 2.14 -8.71 0.90
CA LEU A 200 2.68 -9.56 1.96
C LEU A 200 2.93 -11.00 1.48
N THR A 201 2.05 -11.54 0.63
CA THR A 201 2.24 -12.86 0.01
C THR A 201 3.48 -12.86 -0.87
N SER A 202 3.70 -11.78 -1.63
CA SER A 202 4.92 -11.63 -2.43
C SER A 202 6.18 -11.59 -1.55
N ALA A 203 6.12 -10.93 -0.40
CA ALA A 203 7.20 -10.89 0.58
C ALA A 203 7.47 -12.27 1.22
N ALA A 204 6.42 -13.00 1.57
CA ALA A 204 6.55 -14.35 2.11
C ALA A 204 7.22 -15.30 1.12
N VAL A 205 6.84 -15.24 -0.16
CA VAL A 205 7.49 -16.03 -1.22
C VAL A 205 8.96 -15.62 -1.40
N ALA A 206 9.28 -14.33 -1.36
CA ALA A 206 10.67 -13.87 -1.44
C ALA A 206 11.51 -14.41 -0.25
N GLY A 207 10.98 -14.35 0.97
CA GLY A 207 11.62 -14.88 2.16
C GLY A 207 11.72 -16.41 2.20
N LEU A 208 10.89 -17.12 1.43
CA LEU A 208 10.92 -18.58 1.27
C LEU A 208 11.98 -19.02 0.24
N VAL A 209 12.02 -18.35 -0.92
CA VAL A 209 12.85 -18.76 -2.07
C VAL A 209 14.31 -18.33 -1.89
N ILE A 210 14.55 -17.18 -1.27
CA ILE A 210 15.91 -16.70 -1.03
C ILE A 210 16.38 -17.27 0.31
N THR A 211 17.39 -18.13 0.27
CA THR A 211 17.94 -18.81 1.45
C THR A 211 19.41 -18.48 1.69
N GLN A 212 20.12 -17.94 0.69
CA GLN A 212 21.50 -17.52 0.78
C GLN A 212 21.56 -16.00 1.02
N TRP A 213 22.27 -15.60 2.06
CA TRP A 213 22.35 -14.22 2.56
C TRP A 213 23.84 -13.86 2.66
N GLU A 214 24.49 -13.75 1.49
CA GLU A 214 25.86 -13.25 1.38
C GLU A 214 25.92 -11.73 1.54
#